data_AF-A0A9D6CQ33-F1
#
_entry.id   AF-A0A9D6CQ33-F1
#
_cell.length_a   1.000
_cell.length_b   1.000
_cell.length_c   1.000
_cell.angle_alpha   90.00
_cell.angle_beta   90.00
_cell.angle_gamma   90.00
#
_symmetry.space_group_name_H-M   'P 1'
#
loop_
_entity.id
_entity.type
_entity.pdbx_description
1 polymer ?
#
loop_
_entity_poly.entity_id
_entity_poly.type
_entity_poly.pdbx_seq_one_letter_code
_entity_poly.pdbx_strand_id
1 'polypeptide(L)'
;MKMTPQRWLAAIAIGVAVGFLVYFMFPLIVVSAVSATVASLVTIGVYRYLDSNKKPEAPPKADPRKQLRELFDGLVSLNILVREEGLHTAVLARVEGIIDKLRALLPEINERYPSHELTWTLNQMAKEYLPKAMRPYVALGRQDREDRRAELLKSLDGLEAEIDNVAELVRGDKMGDFKAKAAFLRARFVQGL
;
A
#
# COMPACT_ATOMS: atom_id res chain seq x y z
N MET A 1 -27.54 -36.66 -50.84
CA MET A 1 -26.65 -37.72 -50.29
C MET A 1 -27.42 -38.43 -49.17
N LYS A 2 -27.90 -39.66 -49.39
CA LYS A 2 -28.73 -40.38 -48.41
C LYS A 2 -27.81 -40.99 -47.34
N MET A 3 -27.92 -40.53 -46.08
CA MET A 3 -27.19 -41.15 -44.98
C MET A 3 -27.72 -42.56 -44.76
N THR A 4 -26.84 -43.56 -44.78
CA THR A 4 -27.21 -44.94 -44.51
C THR A 4 -27.54 -45.11 -43.02
N PRO A 5 -28.51 -45.97 -42.66
CA PRO A 5 -28.98 -46.13 -41.28
C PRO A 5 -27.88 -46.50 -40.27
N GLN A 6 -26.83 -47.20 -40.72
CA GLN A 6 -25.63 -47.47 -39.89
C GLN A 6 -24.86 -46.20 -39.48
N ARG A 7 -24.80 -45.18 -40.35
CA ARG A 7 -24.13 -43.90 -40.03
C ARG A 7 -24.94 -43.08 -39.03
N TRP A 8 -26.26 -43.20 -39.06
CA TRP A 8 -27.16 -42.60 -38.07
C TRP A 8 -26.97 -43.22 -36.69
N LEU A 9 -26.92 -44.55 -36.60
CA LEU A 9 -26.69 -45.25 -35.34
C LEU A 9 -25.31 -44.95 -34.75
N ALA A 10 -24.26 -44.87 -35.59
CA ALA A 10 -22.92 -44.50 -35.14
C ALA A 10 -22.87 -43.06 -34.60
N ALA A 11 -23.52 -42.10 -35.26
CA ALA A 11 -23.56 -40.71 -34.80
C ALA A 11 -24.28 -40.56 -33.45
N ILE A 12 -25.39 -41.28 -33.26
CA ILE A 12 -26.13 -41.30 -31.98
C ILE A 12 -25.27 -41.94 -30.88
N ALA A 13 -24.62 -43.07 -31.16
CA ALA A 13 -23.76 -43.74 -30.18
C ALA A 13 -22.58 -42.85 -29.73
N ILE A 14 -21.96 -42.12 -30.67
CA ILE A 14 -20.89 -41.17 -30.36
C ILE A 14 -21.43 -40.00 -29.53
N GLY A 15 -22.59 -39.44 -29.91
CA GLY A 15 -23.22 -38.34 -29.15
C GLY A 15 -23.54 -38.73 -27.71
N VAL A 16 -24.06 -39.94 -27.49
CA VAL A 16 -24.34 -40.47 -26.15
C VAL A 16 -23.06 -40.70 -25.36
N ALA A 17 -22.02 -41.28 -25.98
CA ALA A 17 -20.73 -41.51 -25.31
C ALA A 17 -20.05 -40.19 -24.90
N VAL A 18 -20.06 -39.18 -25.77
CA VAL A 18 -19.51 -37.85 -25.48
C VAL A 18 -20.33 -37.15 -24.40
N GLY A 19 -21.67 -37.20 -24.49
CA GLY A 19 -22.55 -36.62 -23.47
C GLY A 19 -22.35 -37.26 -22.09
N PHE A 20 -22.17 -38.58 -22.04
CA PHE A 20 -21.89 -39.31 -20.80
C PHE A 20 -20.51 -38.93 -20.22
N LEU A 21 -19.48 -38.81 -21.07
CA LEU A 21 -18.14 -38.36 -20.66
C LEU A 21 -18.17 -36.95 -20.09
N VAL A 22 -18.85 -36.01 -20.75
CA VAL A 22 -18.98 -34.62 -20.26
C VAL A 22 -19.75 -34.59 -18.95
N TYR A 23 -20.88 -35.32 -18.84
CA TYR A 23 -21.67 -35.38 -17.62
C TYR A 23 -20.90 -35.96 -16.42
N PHE A 24 -20.06 -36.98 -16.65
CA PHE A 24 -19.27 -37.60 -15.59
C PHE A 24 -18.00 -36.81 -15.21
N MET A 25 -17.37 -36.14 -16.17
CA MET A 25 -16.11 -35.40 -15.94
C MET A 25 -16.33 -33.98 -15.42
N PHE A 26 -17.46 -33.35 -15.75
CA PHE A 26 -17.76 -31.96 -15.35
C PHE A 26 -17.81 -31.76 -13.82
N PRO A 27 -18.41 -32.66 -13.01
CA PRO A 27 -18.39 -32.54 -11.55
C PRO A 27 -16.97 -32.61 -10.96
N LEU A 28 -16.08 -33.42 -11.54
CA LEU A 28 -14.70 -33.55 -11.07
C LEU A 28 -13.87 -32.28 -11.32
N ILE A 29 -14.12 -31.59 -12.43
CA ILE A 29 -13.48 -30.31 -12.75
C ILE A 29 -13.98 -29.21 -11.81
N VAL A 30 -15.28 -29.17 -11.51
CA VAL A 30 -15.86 -28.17 -10.60
C VAL A 30 -15.39 -28.39 -9.15
N VAL A 31 -15.37 -29.63 -8.68
CA VAL A 31 -14.91 -29.97 -7.33
C VAL A 31 -13.40 -29.69 -7.13
N SER A 32 -12.57 -29.97 -8.13
CA SER A 32 -11.13 -29.64 -8.08
C SER A 32 -10.87 -28.13 -8.12
N ALA A 33 -11.61 -27.36 -8.92
CA ALA A 33 -11.48 -25.90 -8.96
C ALA A 33 -11.90 -25.24 -7.63
N VAL A 34 -12.99 -25.69 -7.01
CA VAL A 34 -13.48 -25.15 -5.74
C VAL A 34 -12.54 -25.51 -4.58
N SER A 35 -12.05 -26.76 -4.52
CA SER A 35 -11.12 -27.18 -3.46
C SER A 35 -9.77 -26.48 -3.54
N ALA A 36 -9.23 -26.25 -4.75
CA ALA A 36 -8.00 -25.47 -4.94
C ALA A 36 -8.15 -24.01 -4.48
N THR A 37 -9.33 -23.42 -4.69
CA THR A 37 -9.63 -22.05 -4.28
C THR A 37 -9.75 -21.93 -2.76
N VAL A 38 -10.46 -22.87 -2.12
CA VAL A 38 -10.60 -22.89 -0.65
C VAL A 38 -9.26 -23.14 0.04
N ALA A 39 -8.44 -24.08 -0.46
CA ALA A 39 -7.11 -24.34 0.10
C ALA A 39 -6.19 -23.11 -0.02
N SER A 40 -6.27 -22.38 -1.14
CA SER A 40 -5.50 -21.14 -1.35
C SER A 40 -5.94 -20.05 -0.38
N LEU A 41 -7.25 -19.86 -0.18
CA LEU A 41 -7.79 -18.86 0.75
C LEU A 41 -7.45 -19.19 2.21
N VAL A 42 -7.51 -20.46 2.60
CA VAL A 42 -7.11 -20.91 3.95
C VAL A 42 -5.61 -20.72 4.16
N THR A 43 -4.77 -21.03 3.17
CA THR A 43 -3.32 -20.83 3.26
C THR A 43 -2.95 -19.35 3.41
N ILE A 44 -3.60 -18.46 2.65
CA ILE A 44 -3.41 -17.01 2.75
C ILE A 44 -3.90 -16.50 4.12
N GLY A 45 -5.06 -16.97 4.59
CA GLY A 45 -5.62 -16.62 5.90
C GLY A 45 -4.72 -17.05 7.06
N VAL A 46 -4.23 -18.29 7.04
CA VAL A 46 -3.31 -18.84 8.04
C VAL A 46 -1.97 -18.12 8.00
N TYR A 47 -1.42 -17.84 6.82
CA TYR A 47 -0.17 -17.08 6.68
C TYR A 47 -0.31 -15.68 7.28
N ARG A 48 -1.39 -14.95 6.97
CA ARG A 48 -1.65 -13.60 7.53
C ARG A 48 -1.94 -13.62 9.03
N TYR A 49 -2.58 -14.66 9.53
CA TYR A 49 -2.84 -14.84 10.97
C TYR A 49 -1.55 -15.19 11.74
N LEU A 50 -0.69 -16.03 11.18
CA LEU A 50 0.61 -16.34 11.76
C LEU A 50 1.56 -15.15 11.71
N ASP A 51 1.54 -14.34 10.64
CA ASP A 51 2.37 -13.13 10.53
C ASP A 51 1.88 -12.00 11.45
N SER A 52 0.57 -11.91 11.71
CA SER A 52 0.02 -10.99 12.75
C SER A 52 0.34 -11.43 14.18
N ASN A 53 0.58 -12.72 14.41
CA ASN A 53 0.87 -13.28 15.74
C ASN A 53 2.36 -13.50 16.01
N LYS A 54 3.25 -13.32 15.03
CA LYS A 54 4.66 -13.15 15.31
C LYS A 54 4.83 -11.83 16.05
N LYS A 55 5.09 -11.91 17.36
CA LYS A 55 5.74 -10.80 18.07
C LYS A 55 6.93 -10.37 17.20
N PRO A 56 6.99 -9.12 16.73
CA PRO A 56 8.14 -8.66 15.99
C PRO A 56 9.35 -8.94 16.86
N GLU A 57 10.23 -9.82 16.39
CA GLU A 57 11.56 -9.94 16.96
C GLU A 57 12.13 -8.52 16.88
N ALA A 58 12.39 -7.93 18.05
CA ALA A 58 12.73 -6.52 18.12
C ALA A 58 13.91 -6.30 17.17
N PRO A 59 13.76 -5.49 16.12
CA PRO A 59 14.87 -5.23 15.21
C PRO A 59 16.04 -4.75 16.06
N PRO A 60 17.29 -5.13 15.71
CA PRO A 60 18.46 -4.64 16.42
C PRO A 60 18.30 -3.13 16.57
N LYS A 61 18.36 -2.62 17.81
CA LYS A 61 18.12 -1.19 18.11
C LYS A 61 18.94 -0.38 17.12
N ALA A 62 18.28 0.12 16.08
CA ALA A 62 18.93 0.94 15.09
C ALA A 62 19.44 2.16 15.84
N ASP A 63 20.69 2.55 15.62
CA ASP A 63 21.22 3.79 16.18
C ASP A 63 20.24 4.92 15.79
N PRO A 64 19.53 5.55 16.75
CA PRO A 64 18.52 6.55 16.46
C PRO A 64 19.08 7.71 15.62
N ARG A 65 20.38 8.02 15.80
CA ARG A 65 21.06 9.04 15.00
C ARG A 65 21.29 8.60 13.57
N LYS A 66 21.60 7.33 13.34
CA LYS A 66 21.74 6.77 12.00
C LYS A 66 20.39 6.75 11.28
N GLN A 67 19.34 6.29 11.95
CA GLN A 67 17.99 6.29 11.39
C GLN A 67 17.53 7.70 11.02
N LEU A 68 17.73 8.68 11.91
CA LEU A 68 17.36 10.07 11.64
C LEU A 68 18.13 10.66 10.44
N ARG A 69 19.42 10.35 10.30
CA ARG A 69 20.22 10.74 9.13
C ARG A 69 19.66 10.14 7.84
N GLU A 70 19.36 8.83 7.82
CA GLU A 70 18.79 8.17 6.64
C GLU A 70 17.45 8.80 6.20
N LEU A 71 16.61 9.19 7.16
CA LEU A 71 15.37 9.90 6.87
C LEU A 71 15.64 11.27 6.23
N PHE A 72 16.58 12.04 6.78
CA PHE A 72 16.93 13.36 6.25
C PHE A 72 17.59 13.28 4.88
N ASP A 73 18.49 12.32 4.66
CA ASP A 73 19.10 12.09 3.34
C ASP A 73 18.03 11.77 2.29
N GLY A 74 17.01 10.98 2.66
CA GLY A 74 15.87 10.68 1.81
C GLY A 74 15.02 11.92 1.47
N LEU A 75 14.73 12.76 2.48
CA LEU A 75 13.98 14.00 2.29
C LEU A 75 14.74 15.04 1.44
N VAL A 76 16.05 15.18 1.65
CA VAL A 76 16.92 16.04 0.85
C VAL A 76 16.95 15.55 -0.61
N SER A 77 17.13 14.25 -0.80
CA SER A 77 17.12 13.65 -2.14
C SER A 77 15.79 13.89 -2.86
N LEU A 78 14.68 13.79 -2.13
CA LEU A 78 13.37 14.11 -2.69
C LEU A 78 13.24 15.60 -3.04
N ASN A 79 13.73 16.50 -2.18
CA ASN A 79 13.68 17.94 -2.44
C ASN A 79 14.45 18.33 -3.70
N ILE A 80 15.64 17.74 -3.89
CA ILE A 80 16.43 17.95 -5.10
C ILE A 80 15.65 17.47 -6.33
N LEU A 81 15.12 16.24 -6.30
CA LEU A 81 14.33 15.67 -7.39
C LEU A 81 13.18 16.59 -7.81
N VAL A 82 12.37 17.08 -6.87
CA VAL A 82 11.19 17.89 -7.21
C VAL A 82 11.55 19.29 -7.74
N ARG A 83 12.73 19.82 -7.38
CA ARG A 83 13.22 21.12 -7.88
C ARG A 83 13.78 21.02 -9.29
N GLU A 84 14.48 19.94 -9.61
CA GLU A 84 15.08 19.73 -10.94
C GLU A 84 14.01 19.51 -12.03
N GLU A 85 12.85 19.00 -11.64
CA GLU A 85 11.80 18.56 -12.57
C GLU A 85 10.84 19.66 -13.06
N GLY A 86 11.09 20.91 -12.65
CA GLY A 86 10.30 22.07 -13.11
C GLY A 86 8.81 21.96 -12.78
N LEU A 87 8.48 21.40 -11.62
CA LEU A 87 7.09 21.18 -11.20
C LEU A 87 6.33 22.51 -11.02
N HIS A 88 5.00 22.43 -11.10
CA HIS A 88 4.13 23.57 -10.80
C HIS A 88 4.41 24.09 -9.38
N THR A 89 4.51 25.42 -9.24
CA THR A 89 4.92 26.10 -8.00
C THR A 89 4.11 25.69 -6.78
N ALA A 90 2.80 25.50 -6.94
CA ALA A 90 1.93 25.03 -5.85
C ALA A 90 2.29 23.62 -5.34
N VAL A 91 2.69 22.70 -6.22
CA VAL A 91 3.11 21.35 -5.84
C VAL A 91 4.46 21.42 -5.12
N LEU A 92 5.40 22.19 -5.68
CA LEU A 92 6.73 22.38 -5.10
C LEU A 92 6.62 22.96 -3.67
N ALA A 93 5.91 24.07 -3.51
CA ALA A 93 5.73 24.73 -2.22
C ALA A 93 5.09 23.79 -1.18
N ARG A 94 4.14 22.94 -1.60
CA ARG A 94 3.48 22.00 -0.70
C ARG A 94 4.42 20.89 -0.24
N VAL A 95 5.20 20.32 -1.15
CA VAL A 95 6.17 19.27 -0.82
C VAL A 95 7.27 19.82 0.10
N GLU A 96 7.79 21.01 -0.21
CA GLU A 96 8.80 21.67 0.61
C GLU A 96 8.27 21.96 2.02
N GLY A 97 7.04 22.47 2.15
CA GLY A 97 6.40 22.68 3.45
C GLY A 97 6.28 21.39 4.27
N ILE A 98 5.92 20.28 3.63
CA ILE A 98 5.87 18.97 4.29
C ILE A 98 7.27 18.53 4.74
N ILE A 99 8.28 18.68 3.89
CA ILE A 99 9.67 18.33 4.22
C ILE A 99 10.17 19.14 5.42
N ASP A 100 9.90 20.45 5.45
CA ASP A 100 10.30 21.34 6.53
C ASP A 100 9.62 20.95 7.86
N LYS A 101 8.33 20.65 7.83
CA LYS A 101 7.59 20.15 9.02
C LYS A 101 8.17 18.83 9.54
N LEU A 102 8.43 17.87 8.65
CA LEU A 102 9.05 16.59 9.03
C LEU A 102 10.45 16.81 9.60
N ARG A 103 11.25 17.68 9.00
CA ARG A 103 12.60 17.99 9.48
C ARG A 103 12.58 18.61 10.89
N ALA A 104 11.60 19.44 11.19
CA ALA A 104 11.43 20.03 12.51
C ALA A 104 10.96 19.00 13.57
N LEU A 105 10.01 18.13 13.20
CA LEU A 105 9.31 17.26 14.16
C LEU A 105 10.04 15.94 14.44
N LEU A 106 10.72 15.37 13.43
CA LEU A 106 11.36 14.05 13.54
C LEU A 106 12.41 13.95 14.65
N PRO A 107 13.30 14.94 14.88
CA PRO A 107 14.27 14.86 15.98
C PRO A 107 13.59 14.77 17.33
N GLU A 108 12.61 15.64 17.58
CA GLU A 108 11.91 15.72 18.86
C GLU A 108 11.17 14.42 19.19
N ILE A 109 10.42 13.87 18.23
CA ILE A 109 9.59 12.70 18.49
C ILE A 109 10.42 11.41 18.57
N ASN A 110 11.49 11.27 17.78
CA ASN A 110 12.38 10.12 17.86
C ASN A 110 13.22 10.13 19.15
N GLU A 111 13.47 11.31 19.74
CA GLU A 111 14.16 11.43 21.03
C GLU A 111 13.22 11.18 22.21
N ARG A 112 12.06 11.85 22.24
CA ARG A 112 11.11 11.75 23.37
C ARG A 112 10.31 10.45 23.39
N TYR A 113 9.93 9.92 22.23
CA TYR A 113 9.01 8.79 22.12
C TYR A 113 9.48 7.72 21.11
N PRO A 114 10.72 7.20 21.20
CA PRO A 114 11.34 6.35 20.15
C PRO A 114 10.56 5.08 19.79
N SER A 115 9.79 4.53 20.72
CA SER A 115 9.01 3.29 20.53
C SER A 115 7.52 3.53 20.37
N HIS A 116 7.09 4.80 20.27
CA HIS A 116 5.69 5.14 20.14
C HIS A 116 5.22 5.02 18.68
N GLU A 117 3.95 4.66 18.48
CA GLU A 117 3.39 4.46 17.15
C GLU A 117 3.41 5.73 16.31
N LEU A 118 3.27 6.91 16.93
CA LEU A 118 3.39 8.21 16.27
C LEU A 118 4.76 8.43 15.63
N THR A 119 5.81 8.05 16.35
CA THR A 119 7.20 8.12 15.87
C THR A 119 7.37 7.22 14.65
N TRP A 120 6.82 6.00 14.69
CA TRP A 120 6.83 5.11 13.55
C TRP A 120 6.08 5.73 12.35
N THR A 121 4.88 6.27 12.57
CA THR A 121 4.06 6.87 11.52
C THR A 121 4.76 8.06 10.84
N LEU A 122 5.35 8.99 11.61
CA LEU A 122 6.10 10.11 11.03
C LEU A 122 7.35 9.65 10.28
N ASN A 123 8.06 8.64 10.81
CA ASN A 123 9.19 8.04 10.12
C ASN A 123 8.74 7.42 8.78
N GLN A 124 7.55 6.79 8.71
CA GLN A 124 6.98 6.27 7.46
C GLN A 124 6.55 7.37 6.50
N MET A 125 6.01 8.49 7.00
CA MET A 125 5.66 9.64 6.15
C MET A 125 6.89 10.17 5.40
N ALA A 126 8.02 10.32 6.10
CA ALA A 126 9.27 10.76 5.52
C ALA A 126 9.91 9.70 4.60
N LYS A 127 9.95 8.44 5.04
CA LYS A 127 10.65 7.36 4.33
C LYS A 127 9.90 6.84 3.12
N GLU A 128 8.57 6.82 3.18
CA GLU A 128 7.75 6.02 2.28
C GLU A 128 6.59 6.81 1.68
N TYR A 129 5.73 7.43 2.49
CA TYR A 129 4.47 7.97 1.97
C TYR A 129 4.68 9.20 1.08
N LEU A 130 5.46 10.18 1.52
CA LEU A 130 5.77 11.36 0.71
C LEU A 130 6.54 10.96 -0.58
N PRO A 131 7.62 10.15 -0.52
CA PRO A 131 8.28 9.67 -1.73
C PRO A 131 7.37 8.88 -2.68
N LYS A 132 6.47 8.03 -2.16
CA LYS A 132 5.53 7.25 -2.98
C LYS A 132 4.47 8.12 -3.65
N ALA A 133 4.07 9.23 -3.05
CA ALA A 133 3.19 10.18 -3.71
C ALA A 133 3.93 10.94 -4.84
N MET A 134 5.17 11.34 -4.59
CA MET A 134 5.90 12.24 -5.49
C MET A 134 6.61 11.53 -6.65
N ARG A 135 7.29 10.40 -6.42
CA ARG A 135 8.09 9.74 -7.46
C ARG A 135 7.26 9.33 -8.69
N PRO A 136 6.06 8.73 -8.55
CA PRO A 136 5.23 8.41 -9.71
C PRO A 136 4.78 9.67 -10.44
N TYR A 137 4.41 10.72 -9.71
CA TYR A 137 3.98 11.99 -10.32
C TYR A 137 5.11 12.67 -11.10
N VAL A 138 6.32 12.68 -10.53
CA VAL A 138 7.52 13.18 -11.21
C VAL A 138 7.82 12.36 -12.46
N ALA A 139 7.60 11.05 -12.45
CA ALA A 139 7.84 10.22 -13.64
C ALA A 139 6.86 10.47 -14.80
N LEU A 140 5.77 11.21 -14.58
CA LEU A 140 4.78 11.51 -15.61
C LEU A 140 5.27 12.57 -16.60
N GLY A 141 4.72 12.54 -17.82
CA GLY A 141 4.86 13.62 -18.79
C GLY A 141 4.13 14.89 -18.32
N ARG A 142 4.49 16.04 -18.89
CA ARG A 142 3.96 17.35 -18.47
C ARG A 142 2.42 17.42 -18.48
N GLN A 143 1.78 16.86 -19.51
CA GLN A 143 0.31 16.86 -19.62
C GLN A 143 -0.33 16.00 -18.53
N ASP A 144 0.17 14.79 -18.31
CA ASP A 144 -0.34 13.88 -17.27
C ASP A 144 -0.13 14.44 -15.86
N ARG A 145 0.97 15.19 -15.63
CA ARG A 145 1.20 15.93 -14.38
C ARG A 145 0.09 16.97 -14.16
N GLU A 146 -0.23 17.76 -15.18
CA GLU A 146 -1.29 18.78 -15.11
C GLU A 146 -2.66 18.16 -14.78
N ASP A 147 -3.00 17.06 -15.45
CA ASP A 147 -4.28 16.36 -15.29
C ASP A 147 -4.43 15.76 -13.87
N ARG A 148 -3.32 15.29 -13.28
CA ARG A 148 -3.31 14.69 -11.93
C ARG A 148 -2.96 15.65 -10.80
N ARG A 149 -2.65 16.91 -11.12
CA ARG A 149 -2.16 17.90 -10.13
C ARG A 149 -3.14 18.08 -8.97
N ALA A 150 -4.43 18.22 -9.26
CA ALA A 150 -5.45 18.48 -8.23
C ALA A 150 -5.56 17.30 -7.25
N GLU A 151 -5.49 16.07 -7.75
CA GLU A 151 -5.51 14.85 -6.95
C GLU A 151 -4.26 14.74 -6.07
N LEU A 152 -3.08 15.04 -6.63
CA LEU A 152 -1.84 15.07 -5.87
C LEU A 152 -1.90 16.12 -4.76
N LEU A 153 -2.31 17.36 -5.07
CA LEU A 153 -2.40 18.44 -4.07
C LEU A 153 -3.31 18.05 -2.91
N LYS A 154 -4.47 17.45 -3.20
CA LYS A 154 -5.38 16.94 -2.15
C LYS A 154 -4.73 15.84 -1.30
N SER A 155 -3.92 14.97 -1.92
CA SER A 155 -3.19 13.92 -1.20
C SER A 155 -2.10 14.50 -0.31
N LEU A 156 -1.39 15.52 -0.79
CA LEU A 156 -0.38 16.26 -0.03
C LEU A 156 -1.02 17.05 1.13
N ASP A 157 -2.18 17.68 0.93
CA ASP A 157 -2.96 18.33 1.99
C ASP A 157 -3.31 17.32 3.09
N GLY A 158 -3.74 16.11 2.70
CA GLY A 158 -4.06 15.05 3.63
C GLY A 158 -2.85 14.53 4.42
N LEU A 159 -1.66 14.53 3.82
CA LEU A 159 -0.42 14.15 4.48
C LEU A 159 0.04 15.27 5.44
N GLU A 160 -0.01 16.51 5.00
CA GLU A 160 0.36 17.69 5.78
C GLU A 160 -0.51 17.85 7.02
N ALA A 161 -1.84 17.73 6.86
CA ALA A 161 -2.77 17.81 7.97
C ALA A 161 -2.49 16.73 9.04
N GLU A 162 -2.04 15.56 8.63
CA GLU A 162 -1.68 14.51 9.58
C GLU A 162 -0.40 14.82 10.33
N ILE A 163 0.61 15.38 9.65
CA ILE A 163 1.83 15.85 10.32
C ILE A 163 1.50 16.94 11.35
N ASP A 164 0.60 17.86 11.00
CA ASP A 164 0.14 18.91 11.90
C ASP A 164 -0.58 18.32 13.13
N ASN A 165 -1.46 17.34 12.92
CA ASN A 165 -2.13 16.63 14.01
C ASN A 165 -1.11 15.98 14.97
N VAL A 166 -0.10 15.30 14.45
CA VAL A 166 0.95 14.70 15.29
C VAL A 166 1.75 15.80 16.01
N ALA A 167 2.08 16.89 15.34
CA ALA A 167 2.81 18.01 15.95
C ALA A 167 2.03 18.66 17.10
N GLU A 168 0.70 18.78 17.00
CA GLU A 168 -0.14 19.28 18.09
C GLU A 168 -0.16 18.33 19.28
N LEU A 169 -0.22 17.02 19.04
CA LEU A 169 -0.21 16.02 20.10
C LEU A 169 1.12 15.97 20.86
N VAL A 170 2.24 16.10 20.14
CA VAL A 170 3.57 16.20 20.75
C VAL A 170 3.67 17.46 21.61
N ARG A 171 3.20 18.61 21.10
CA ARG A 171 3.20 19.88 21.85
C ARG A 171 2.27 19.87 23.07
N GLY A 172 1.17 19.13 23.01
CA GLY A 172 0.18 19.06 24.08
C GLY A 172 0.42 17.98 25.14
N ASP A 173 1.45 17.15 24.98
CA ASP A 173 1.75 15.96 25.81
C ASP A 173 0.55 14.97 25.96
N LYS A 174 -0.36 14.97 24.97
CA LYS A 174 -1.61 14.17 24.96
C LYS A 174 -1.41 12.78 24.36
N MET A 175 -0.30 12.12 24.69
CA MET A 175 0.09 10.83 24.10
C MET A 175 -0.89 9.69 24.42
N GLY A 176 -1.64 9.80 25.53
CA GLY A 176 -2.66 8.82 25.94
C GLY A 176 -3.87 8.72 25.00
N ASP A 177 -4.20 9.78 24.25
CA ASP A 177 -5.41 9.85 23.42
C ASP A 177 -5.28 9.10 22.08
N PHE A 178 -4.13 8.48 21.78
CA PHE A 178 -3.79 8.13 20.40
C PHE A 178 -3.90 6.65 20.00
N LYS A 179 -3.97 5.69 20.93
CA LYS A 179 -4.01 4.25 20.56
C LYS A 179 -5.18 3.90 19.62
N ALA A 180 -6.28 4.66 19.69
CA ALA A 180 -7.43 4.51 18.80
C ALA A 180 -7.25 5.19 17.42
N LYS A 181 -6.47 6.27 17.32
CA LYS A 181 -6.28 7.05 16.09
C LYS A 181 -5.21 6.47 15.18
N ALA A 182 -4.13 5.93 15.74
CA ALA A 182 -3.06 5.32 14.96
C ALA A 182 -3.54 4.14 14.08
N ALA A 183 -4.45 3.33 14.64
CA ALA A 183 -5.10 2.23 13.92
C ALA A 183 -5.90 2.71 12.71
N PHE A 184 -6.57 3.86 12.81
CA PHE A 184 -7.33 4.48 11.71
C PHE A 184 -6.41 4.96 10.57
N LEU A 185 -5.26 5.55 10.91
CA LEU A 185 -4.30 6.04 9.91
C LEU A 185 -3.68 4.90 9.12
N ARG A 186 -3.34 3.81 9.81
CA ARG A 186 -2.82 2.60 9.17
C ARG A 186 -3.83 2.05 8.17
N ALA A 187 -5.11 1.99 8.52
CA ALA A 187 -6.16 1.54 7.60
C ALA A 187 -6.26 2.45 6.36
N ARG A 188 -6.21 3.78 6.53
CA ARG A 188 -6.38 4.73 5.42
C ARG A 188 -5.23 4.71 4.41
N PHE A 189 -3.99 4.57 4.87
CA PHE A 189 -2.81 4.70 4.00
C PHE A 189 -2.17 3.36 3.58
N VAL A 190 -2.46 2.25 4.28
CA VAL A 190 -1.99 0.91 3.90
C VAL A 190 -2.97 0.19 2.98
N GLN A 191 -4.28 0.46 3.06
CA GLN A 191 -5.29 -0.20 2.20
C GLN A 191 -5.73 0.64 0.98
N GLY A 192 -5.28 1.90 0.88
CA GLY A 192 -5.70 2.84 -0.16
C GLY A 192 -4.71 3.08 -1.29
N LEU A 193 -3.63 2.29 -1.39
CA LEU A 193 -2.61 2.36 -2.45
C LEU A 193 -2.50 1.02 -3.18
#